data_AF-A0A938VF46-F1
#
_entry.id   AF-A0A938VF46-F1
#
_cell.length_a   1.000
_cell.length_b   1.000
_cell.length_c   1.000
_cell.angle_alpha   90.00
_cell.angle_beta   90.00
_cell.angle_gamma   90.00
#
_symmetry.space_group_name_H-M   'P 1'
#
loop_
_entity.id
_entity.type
_entity.pdbx_description
1 polymer ?
#
loop_
_entity_poly.entity_id
_entity_poly.type
_entity_poly.pdbx_seq_one_letter_code
_entity_poly.pdbx_strand_id
1 'polypeptide(L)'
;MECIDCHVPLVAFRPWRRGLFDIDFDELLVPAGALFTLISAAGLYGISTLAQQGQIAEPLGPLIASQPPCLTGFYVVSAILSALILVIALLRWLVFRR
;
A
#
# COMPACT_ATOMS: atom_id res chain seq x y z
N MET A 1 -25.65 -43.56 -2.05
CA MET A 1 -25.41 -42.28 -2.73
C MET A 1 -24.51 -41.49 -1.81
N GLU A 2 -23.20 -41.57 -2.03
CA GLU A 2 -22.19 -40.88 -1.22
C GLU A 2 -21.86 -39.56 -1.89
N CYS A 3 -22.11 -38.44 -1.20
CA CYS A 3 -21.54 -37.16 -1.57
C CYS A 3 -20.04 -37.24 -1.32
N ILE A 4 -19.25 -37.08 -2.39
CA ILE A 4 -17.81 -36.90 -2.30
C ILE A 4 -17.57 -35.56 -1.59
N ASP A 5 -17.06 -35.65 -0.37
CA ASP A 5 -16.53 -34.52 0.40
C ASP A 5 -15.43 -33.82 -0.42
N CYS A 6 -15.80 -32.73 -1.11
CA CYS A 6 -14.85 -31.81 -1.71
C CYS A 6 -14.22 -30.88 -0.65
N HIS A 7 -13.87 -31.42 0.52
CA HIS A 7 -13.04 -30.74 1.53
C HIS A 7 -11.56 -30.83 1.15
N VAL A 8 -11.20 -30.38 -0.05
CA VAL A 8 -9.80 -30.13 -0.37
C VAL A 8 -9.49 -28.71 0.10
N PRO A 9 -8.63 -28.52 1.11
CA PRO A 9 -8.18 -27.18 1.47
C PRO A 9 -7.49 -26.60 0.24
N LEU A 10 -8.05 -25.49 -0.29
CA LEU A 10 -7.58 -24.71 -1.44
C LEU A 10 -6.10 -24.29 -1.38
N VAL A 11 -5.41 -24.59 -0.28
CA VAL A 11 -4.02 -24.27 -0.02
C VAL A 11 -3.06 -25.34 -0.58
N ALA A 12 -3.50 -26.61 -0.73
CA ALA A 12 -2.59 -27.71 -1.06
C ALA A 12 -2.18 -27.78 -2.54
N PHE A 13 -2.99 -27.21 -3.45
CA PHE A 13 -2.77 -27.26 -4.90
C PHE A 13 -2.79 -25.87 -5.52
N ARG A 14 -2.02 -24.91 -4.97
CA ARG A 14 -1.71 -23.73 -5.78
C ARG A 14 -0.79 -24.17 -6.93
N PRO A 15 -1.23 -24.05 -8.20
CA PRO A 15 -0.40 -24.42 -9.33
C PRO A 15 0.86 -23.55 -9.35
N TRP A 16 2.03 -24.18 -9.56
CA TRP A 16 3.33 -23.51 -9.57
C TRP A 16 3.45 -22.45 -10.69
N ARG A 17 2.62 -22.57 -11.73
CA ARG A 17 2.42 -21.54 -12.76
C ARG A 17 0.99 -21.04 -12.73
N ARG A 18 0.83 -19.75 -12.44
CA ARG A 18 -0.45 -19.04 -12.61
C ARG A 18 -0.86 -19.04 -14.07
N GLY A 19 -2.13 -19.30 -14.34
CA GLY A 19 -2.71 -19.02 -15.65
C GLY A 19 -2.60 -17.53 -15.96
N LEU A 20 -2.44 -17.18 -17.24
CA LEU A 20 -2.23 -15.80 -17.69
C LEU A 20 -3.33 -14.81 -17.27
N PHE A 21 -4.49 -15.32 -16.85
CA PHE A 21 -5.68 -14.58 -16.41
C PHE A 21 -6.10 -14.85 -14.96
N ASP A 22 -5.27 -15.55 -14.17
CA ASP A 22 -5.51 -15.80 -12.75
C ASP A 22 -4.83 -14.70 -11.92
N ILE A 23 -5.21 -13.44 -12.21
CA ILE A 23 -4.80 -12.30 -11.39
C ILE A 23 -5.69 -12.35 -10.16
N ASP A 24 -5.19 -12.98 -9.10
CA ASP A 24 -5.77 -12.88 -7.75
C ASP A 24 -6.03 -11.39 -7.47
N PHE A 25 -7.28 -10.96 -7.38
CA PHE A 25 -7.61 -9.58 -7.05
C PHE A 25 -6.93 -9.14 -5.75
N ASP A 26 -6.76 -10.05 -4.79
CA ASP A 26 -6.01 -9.83 -3.56
C ASP A 26 -4.53 -9.50 -3.82
N GLU A 27 -3.90 -10.08 -4.84
CA GLU A 27 -2.51 -9.79 -5.18
C GLU A 27 -2.32 -8.45 -5.89
N LEU A 28 -3.37 -7.90 -6.51
CA LEU A 28 -3.38 -6.56 -7.07
C LEU A 28 -3.84 -5.50 -6.06
N LEU A 29 -4.78 -5.84 -5.17
CA LEU A 29 -5.33 -4.94 -4.16
C LEU A 29 -4.28 -4.50 -3.14
N VAL A 30 -3.42 -5.42 -2.68
CA VAL A 30 -2.35 -5.10 -1.71
C VAL A 30 -1.35 -4.05 -2.26
N PRO A 31 -0.73 -4.22 -3.44
CA PRO A 31 0.17 -3.22 -3.99
C PRO A 31 -0.57 -1.94 -4.40
N ALA A 32 -1.81 -2.02 -4.90
CA ALA A 32 -2.59 -0.82 -5.21
C ALA A 32 -2.91 0.00 -3.94
N GLY A 33 -3.31 -0.66 -2.86
CA GLY A 33 -3.55 -0.03 -1.56
C GLY A 33 -2.28 0.56 -0.95
N ALA A 34 -1.15 -0.14 -1.06
CA ALA A 34 0.15 0.37 -0.64
C ALA A 34 0.58 1.60 -1.47
N LEU A 35 0.36 1.59 -2.79
CA LEU A 35 0.63 2.74 -3.65
C LEU A 35 -0.23 3.94 -3.28
N PHE A 36 -1.53 3.74 -3.08
CA PHE A 36 -2.44 4.80 -2.65
C PHE A 36 -1.98 5.39 -1.32
N THR A 37 -1.69 4.54 -0.34
CA THR A 37 -1.22 4.96 0.98
C THR A 37 0.09 5.73 0.90
N LEU A 38 1.04 5.28 0.07
CA LEU A 38 2.31 5.97 -0.16
C LEU A 38 2.10 7.36 -0.74
N ILE A 39 1.27 7.50 -1.78
CA ILE A 39 0.98 8.77 -2.44
C ILE A 39 0.30 9.72 -1.46
N SER A 40 -0.72 9.26 -0.73
CA SER A 40 -1.43 10.08 0.25
C SER A 40 -0.52 10.52 1.39
N ALA A 41 0.28 9.60 1.97
CA ALA A 41 1.17 9.91 3.07
C ALA A 41 2.30 10.87 2.65
N ALA A 42 2.91 10.65 1.48
CA ALA A 42 3.94 11.55 0.93
C ALA A 42 3.35 12.92 0.58
N GLY A 43 2.14 12.96 0.02
CA GLY A 43 1.43 14.20 -0.28
C GLY A 43 1.11 15.00 0.98
N LEU A 44 0.55 14.36 2.01
CA LEU A 44 0.24 15.01 3.29
C LEU A 44 1.51 15.50 4.01
N TYR A 45 2.58 14.71 3.99
CA TYR A 45 3.87 15.13 4.52
C TYR A 45 4.44 16.34 3.75
N GLY A 46 4.36 16.33 2.43
CA GLY A 46 4.77 17.45 1.58
C GLY A 46 3.97 18.72 1.87
N ILE A 47 2.65 18.61 1.94
CA ILE A 47 1.75 19.74 2.28
C ILE A 47 2.07 20.28 3.68
N SER A 48 2.26 19.40 4.67
CA SER A 48 2.68 19.79 6.02
C SER A 48 4.00 20.55 6.00
N THR A 49 4.96 20.13 5.19
CA THR A 49 6.28 20.76 5.09
C THR A 49 6.18 22.13 4.41
N LEU A 50 5.40 22.24 3.34
CA LEU A 50 5.13 23.50 2.64
C LEU A 50 4.39 24.50 3.53
N ALA A 51 3.45 24.02 4.36
CA ALA A 51 2.74 24.83 5.34
C ALA A 51 3.69 25.44 6.38
N GLN A 52 4.62 24.63 6.92
CA GLN A 52 5.63 25.09 7.87
C GLN A 52 6.61 26.10 7.26
N GLN A 53 6.86 26.01 5.96
CA GLN A 53 7.70 26.96 5.22
C GLN A 53 6.96 28.25 4.84
N GLY A 54 5.68 28.40 5.20
CA GLY A 54 4.87 29.58 4.88
C GLY A 54 4.50 29.69 3.39
N GLN A 55 4.59 28.59 2.63
CA GLN A 55 4.28 28.58 1.20
C GLN A 55 2.78 28.36 0.90
N ILE A 56 1.97 28.11 1.93
CA ILE A 56 0.52 27.90 1.81
C ILE A 56 -0.22 29.14 2.29
N ALA A 57 -1.12 29.67 1.45
CA ALA A 57 -1.92 30.84 1.73
C ALA A 57 -2.86 30.64 2.94
N GLU A 58 -3.19 31.75 3.60
CA GLU A 58 -4.15 31.78 4.70
C GLU A 58 -5.59 31.50 4.22
N PRO A 59 -6.44 30.85 5.04
CA PRO A 59 -6.21 30.43 6.43
C PRO A 59 -5.64 29.00 6.57
N LEU A 60 -5.40 28.29 5.47
CA LEU A 60 -5.08 26.86 5.50
C LEU A 60 -3.66 26.57 5.99
N GLY A 61 -2.68 27.42 5.64
CA GLY A 61 -1.29 27.25 6.05
C GLY A 61 -1.09 27.13 7.57
N PRO A 62 -1.56 28.10 8.38
CA PRO A 62 -1.44 28.04 9.84
C PRO A 62 -2.18 26.85 10.47
N LEU A 63 -3.35 26.50 9.96
CA LEU A 63 -4.13 25.35 10.45
C LEU A 63 -3.34 24.04 10.25
N ILE A 64 -2.73 23.85 9.09
CA ILE A 64 -1.92 22.68 8.78
C ILE A 64 -0.61 22.70 9.58
N ALA A 65 0.05 23.85 9.70
CA ALA A 65 1.28 23.99 10.47
C ALA A 65 1.06 23.73 11.98
N SER A 66 -0.16 23.97 12.49
CA SER A 66 -0.52 23.71 13.89
C SER A 66 -0.80 22.24 14.22
N GLN A 67 -0.71 21.34 13.24
CA GLN A 67 -0.91 19.91 13.48
C GLN A 67 0.13 19.34 14.47
N PRO A 68 -0.27 18.43 15.37
CA PRO A 68 0.64 17.82 16.32
C PRO A 68 1.72 16.98 15.60
N PRO A 69 2.96 16.96 16.13
CA PRO A 69 4.09 16.27 15.48
C PRO A 69 3.89 14.76 15.34
N CYS A 70 2.97 14.17 16.12
CA CYS A 70 2.59 12.76 16.00
C CYS A 70 1.94 12.44 14.64
N LEU A 71 1.20 13.37 14.03
CA LEU A 71 0.62 13.17 12.70
C LEU A 71 1.70 13.13 11.62
N THR A 72 2.67 14.04 11.69
CA THR A 72 3.81 14.05 10.77
C THR A 72 4.61 12.76 10.88
N GLY A 73 4.85 12.28 12.11
CA GLY A 73 5.47 10.98 12.35
C GLY A 73 4.68 9.82 11.75
N PHE A 74 3.35 9.83 11.90
CA PHE A 74 2.47 8.82 11.30
C PHE A 74 2.55 8.79 9.78
N TYR A 75 2.58 9.95 9.10
CA TYR A 75 2.74 10.01 7.64
C TYR A 75 4.07 9.41 7.20
N VAL A 76 5.16 9.72 7.90
CA VAL A 76 6.49 9.17 7.59
C VAL A 76 6.52 7.65 7.75
N VAL A 77 6.02 7.13 8.87
CA VAL A 77 5.99 5.68 9.12
C VAL A 77 5.11 4.97 8.09
N SER A 78 3.93 5.53 7.79
CA SER A 78 3.01 4.97 6.79
C SER A 78 3.62 4.94 5.39
N ALA A 79 4.36 6.00 5.01
CA ALA A 79 5.09 6.04 3.75
C ALA A 79 6.19 4.97 3.68
N ILE A 80 6.98 4.80 4.75
CA ILE A 80 8.05 3.79 4.81
C ILE A 80 7.47 2.38 4.68
N LEU A 81 6.44 2.05 5.47
CA LEU A 81 5.81 0.73 5.43
C LEU A 81 5.18 0.44 4.05
N SER A 82 4.51 1.43 3.46
CA SER A 82 3.90 1.29 2.14
C SER A 82 4.95 1.10 1.03
N ALA A 83 6.06 1.84 1.09
CA ALA A 83 7.18 1.68 0.18
C ALA A 83 7.82 0.30 0.30
N LEU A 84 8.01 -0.22 1.52
CA LEU A 84 8.52 -1.57 1.76
C LEU A 84 7.59 -2.63 1.14
N ILE A 85 6.28 -2.52 1.34
CA ILE A 85 5.30 -3.45 0.77
C ILE A 85 5.37 -3.45 -0.76
N LEU A 86 5.47 -2.27 -1.39
CA LEU A 86 5.63 -2.15 -2.84
C LEU A 86 6.92 -2.77 -3.35
N VAL A 87 8.05 -2.56 -2.65
CA VAL A 87 9.33 -3.16 -3.00
C VAL A 87 9.26 -4.68 -2.92
N ILE A 88 8.64 -5.23 -1.86
CA ILE A 88 8.45 -6.67 -1.71
C ILE A 88 7.55 -7.21 -2.82
N ALA A 89 6.45 -6.53 -3.13
CA ALA A 89 5.55 -6.91 -4.22
C ALA A 89 6.26 -6.89 -5.57
N LEU A 90 7.09 -5.88 -5.83
CA LEU A 90 7.90 -5.77 -7.05
C LEU A 90 8.95 -6.89 -7.14
N LEU A 91 9.67 -7.17 -6.06
CA LEU A 91 10.65 -8.26 -5.99
C LEU A 91 9.99 -9.61 -6.23
N ARG A 92 8.86 -9.87 -5.57
CA ARG A 92 8.06 -11.07 -5.77
C ARG A 92 7.66 -11.19 -7.25
N TRP A 93 7.13 -10.12 -7.83
CA TRP A 93 6.75 -10.10 -9.24
C TRP A 93 7.94 -10.40 -10.16
N LEU A 94 9.12 -9.81 -9.92
CA LEU A 94 10.34 -10.08 -10.70
C LEU A 94 10.82 -11.53 -10.59
N VAL A 95 10.77 -12.12 -9.39
CA VAL A 95 11.20 -13.50 -9.13
C VAL A 95 10.28 -14.51 -9.82
N PHE A 96 8.96 -14.34 -9.69
CA PHE A 96 7.97 -15.26 -10.28
C PHE A 96 7.72 -15.03 -11.78
N ARG A 97 8.30 -13.98 -12.39
CA ARG A 97 8.27 -13.76 -13.85
C ARG A 97 9.33 -14.57 -14.61
N ARG A 98 10.38 -15.04 -13.92
CA ARG A 98 11.37 -15.98 -14.48
C ARG A 98 10.90 -17.42 -14.29
#